data_AF-A0A0D6L8H1-F1
#
_entry.id   AF-A0A0D6L8H1-F1
#
_cell.length_a   1.000
_cell.length_b   1.000
_cell.length_c   1.000
_cell.angle_alpha   90.00
_cell.angle_beta   90.00
_cell.angle_gamma   90.00
#
_symmetry.space_group_name_H-M   'P 1'
#
loop_
_entity.id
_entity.type
_entity.pdbx_description
1 polymer ?
#
loop_
_entity_poly.entity_id
_entity_poly.type
_entity_poly.pdbx_seq_one_letter_code
_entity_poly.pdbx_strand_id
1 'polypeptide(L)'
;MESIEQFSFTRQLRLYIEVVLTQEDGTLTGRIQFDPHTGWRTNYSATVIEIKPGVNSLNSIKERFQWAQGKGFLLGQQRVFHENRPNNTVIQKGVLVDKPWKLRLNVVTVLVKPFVMLRRSNPGDPQHKGNDRFEGYCIDLLKLLAKNISGFEYNIFVSEGTELDNLTAVGMECLDIS
;
A
#
# COMPACT_ATOMS: atom_id res chain seq x y z
N MET A 1 69.60 5.15 -9.38
CA MET A 1 68.58 4.14 -9.74
C MET A 1 67.66 4.03 -8.54
N GLU A 2 66.69 4.94 -8.49
CA GLU A 2 65.69 5.05 -7.42
C GLU A 2 64.58 4.01 -7.60
N SER A 3 63.77 3.87 -6.54
CA SER A 3 62.43 3.27 -6.47
C SER A 3 62.30 1.78 -6.12
N ILE A 4 62.54 1.43 -4.84
CA ILE A 4 61.82 0.32 -4.16
C ILE A 4 61.44 0.76 -2.72
N GLU A 5 60.77 1.91 -2.57
CA GLU A 5 60.20 2.35 -1.27
C GLU A 5 58.71 2.70 -1.37
N GLN A 6 57.97 2.10 -2.31
CA GLN A 6 56.53 2.33 -2.45
C GLN A 6 55.67 1.12 -2.07
N PHE A 7 56.29 -0.01 -1.70
CA PHE A 7 55.59 -1.31 -1.60
C PHE A 7 55.41 -1.85 -0.17
N SER A 8 55.98 -1.22 0.86
CA SER A 8 55.82 -1.64 2.26
C SER A 8 54.74 -0.86 3.02
N PHE A 9 54.50 0.41 2.67
CA PHE A 9 53.57 1.27 3.41
C PHE A 9 52.10 0.84 3.27
N THR A 10 51.71 0.31 2.10
CA THR A 10 50.32 -0.11 1.83
C THR A 10 49.96 -1.46 2.45
N ARG A 11 50.93 -2.28 2.89
CA ARG A 11 50.67 -3.56 3.56
C ARG A 11 50.58 -3.47 5.08
N GLN A 12 51.22 -2.49 5.72
CA GLN A 12 51.21 -2.34 7.18
C GLN A 12 50.00 -1.56 7.73
N LEU A 13 49.28 -0.80 6.90
CA LEU A 13 48.03 -0.13 7.29
C LEU A 13 46.79 -1.03 7.27
N ARG A 14 46.93 -2.31 6.91
CA ARG A 14 45.87 -3.33 7.04
C ARG A 14 45.77 -3.90 8.46
N LEU A 15 46.30 -3.18 9.45
CA LEU A 15 46.13 -3.48 10.86
C LEU A 15 44.93 -2.69 11.38
N TYR A 16 43.77 -3.37 11.41
CA TYR A 16 42.70 -3.22 12.38
C TYR A 16 42.48 -1.80 12.93
N ILE A 17 42.06 -0.85 12.10
CA ILE A 17 41.41 0.35 12.64
C ILE A 17 39.98 -0.08 12.99
N GLU A 18 39.74 -0.35 14.27
CA GLU A 18 38.39 -0.51 14.81
C GLU A 18 37.71 0.86 14.76
N VAL A 19 37.02 1.14 13.65
CA VAL A 19 36.25 2.37 13.50
C VAL A 19 34.96 2.23 14.28
N VAL A 20 34.86 2.95 15.40
CA VAL A 20 33.64 3.07 16.19
C VAL A 20 33.22 4.53 16.19
N LEU A 21 32.01 4.80 15.71
CA LEU A 21 31.41 6.13 15.76
C LEU A 21 30.35 6.16 16.86
N THR A 22 30.30 7.26 17.59
CA THR A 22 29.42 7.49 18.73
C THR A 22 28.53 8.71 18.50
N GLN A 23 27.66 9.02 19.47
CA GLN A 23 26.79 10.18 19.38
C GLN A 23 27.58 11.51 19.33
N GLU A 24 28.78 11.54 19.91
CA GLU A 24 29.68 12.71 19.86
C GLU A 24 30.17 13.00 18.43
N ASP A 25 30.23 11.97 17.59
CA ASP A 25 30.58 12.07 16.16
C ASP A 25 29.38 12.45 15.27
N GLY A 26 28.21 12.75 15.86
CA GLY A 26 27.01 13.17 15.13
C GLY A 26 26.22 12.03 14.48
N THR A 27 26.36 10.80 14.95
CA THR A 27 25.66 9.63 14.35
C THR A 27 24.14 9.68 14.56
N LEU A 28 23.36 9.53 13.48
CA LEU A 28 21.89 9.51 13.54
C LEU A 28 21.29 8.18 14.03
N THR A 29 22.03 7.09 13.92
CA THR A 29 21.55 5.73 14.20
C THR A 29 22.12 5.14 15.49
N GLY A 30 22.65 6.00 16.37
CA GLY A 30 23.42 5.60 17.54
C GLY A 30 24.79 5.04 17.18
N ARG A 31 25.37 4.25 18.09
CA ARG A 31 26.73 3.70 17.96
C ARG A 31 26.89 2.87 16.69
N ILE A 32 27.87 3.21 15.87
CA ILE A 32 28.20 2.51 14.62
C ILE A 32 29.49 1.73 14.84
N GLN A 33 29.46 0.44 14.54
CA GLN A 33 30.61 -0.45 14.61
C GLN A 33 30.69 -1.26 13.33
N PHE A 34 31.89 -1.74 13.01
CA PHE A 34 32.13 -2.61 11.87
C PHE A 34 32.81 -3.90 12.33
N ASP A 35 32.48 -4.99 11.67
CA ASP A 35 33.21 -6.25 11.80
C ASP A 35 34.63 -6.06 11.23
N PRO A 36 35.69 -6.31 12.01
CA PRO A 36 37.06 -6.04 11.56
C PRO A 36 37.54 -6.91 10.40
N HIS A 37 36.92 -8.08 10.19
CA HIS A 37 37.28 -9.03 9.15
C HIS A 37 36.48 -8.82 7.86
N THR A 38 35.18 -8.52 7.98
CA THR A 38 34.30 -8.33 6.81
C THR A 38 34.16 -6.86 6.40
N GLY A 39 34.39 -5.92 7.33
CA GLY A 39 34.15 -4.49 7.15
C GLY A 39 32.67 -4.12 7.18
N TRP A 40 31.77 -5.04 7.55
CA TRP A 40 30.32 -4.82 7.52
C TRP A 40 29.85 -4.18 8.81
N ARG A 41 28.87 -3.29 8.72
CA ARG A 41 28.28 -2.66 9.90
C ARG A 41 27.63 -3.72 10.79
N THR A 42 27.93 -3.64 12.09
CA THR A 42 27.30 -4.42 13.14
C THR A 42 26.50 -3.50 14.09
N ASN A 43 25.67 -4.11 14.95
CA ASN A 43 24.92 -3.42 15.99
C ASN A 43 23.90 -2.40 15.45
N TYR A 44 22.99 -2.87 14.60
CA TYR A 44 21.88 -2.08 14.08
C TYR A 44 20.52 -2.70 14.38
N SER A 45 19.49 -1.85 14.36
CA SER A 45 18.09 -2.22 14.54
C SER A 45 17.25 -1.63 13.41
N ALA A 46 16.08 -2.24 13.18
CA ALA A 46 15.12 -1.81 12.17
C ALA A 46 13.71 -1.78 12.76
N THR A 47 12.91 -0.83 12.30
CA THR A 47 11.47 -0.83 12.52
C THR A 47 10.80 -1.49 11.33
N VAL A 48 10.08 -2.58 11.57
CA VAL A 48 9.31 -3.29 10.55
C VAL A 48 7.87 -2.81 10.62
N ILE A 49 7.31 -2.44 9.48
CA ILE A 49 5.94 -1.95 9.36
C ILE A 49 5.18 -2.91 8.46
N GLU A 50 4.15 -3.54 8.98
CA GLU A 50 3.20 -4.34 8.20
C GLU A 50 1.99 -3.49 7.85
N ILE A 51 1.66 -3.41 6.57
CA ILE A 51 0.55 -2.64 6.02
C ILE A 51 -0.59 -3.62 5.76
N LYS A 52 -1.60 -3.65 6.64
CA LYS A 52 -2.80 -4.45 6.44
C LYS A 52 -3.85 -3.63 5.69
N PRO A 53 -4.28 -4.04 4.49
CA PRO A 53 -5.29 -3.30 3.73
C PRO A 53 -6.60 -3.27 4.52
N GLY A 54 -7.09 -2.07 4.83
CA GLY A 54 -8.40 -1.88 5.43
C GLY A 54 -9.49 -2.01 4.38
N VAL A 55 -10.57 -2.73 4.69
CA VAL A 55 -11.64 -3.05 3.72
C VAL A 55 -12.37 -1.79 3.21
N ASN A 56 -12.46 -0.74 4.03
CA ASN A 56 -13.24 0.48 3.73
C ASN A 56 -12.48 1.79 4.04
N SER A 57 -11.17 1.75 4.21
CA SER A 57 -10.40 2.92 4.62
C SER A 57 -9.05 2.96 3.93
N LEU A 58 -8.69 4.12 3.39
CA LEU A 58 -7.32 4.45 2.96
C LEU A 58 -6.33 4.40 4.15
N ASN A 59 -6.83 4.28 5.38
CA ASN A 59 -6.04 4.06 6.57
C ASN A 59 -5.80 2.56 6.73
N SER A 60 -4.78 2.06 6.02
CA SER A 60 -4.22 0.75 6.27
C SER A 60 -3.77 0.63 7.73
N ILE A 61 -4.22 -0.42 8.42
CA ILE A 61 -3.75 -0.75 9.77
C ILE A 61 -2.25 -1.04 9.65
N LYS A 62 -1.42 -0.22 10.31
CA LYS A 62 0.04 -0.38 10.32
C LYS A 62 0.45 -1.08 11.62
N GLU A 63 0.85 -2.34 11.55
CA GLU A 63 1.49 -3.00 12.69
C GLU A 63 2.98 -2.65 12.68
N ARG A 64 3.50 -2.21 13.83
CA ARG A 64 4.91 -1.83 13.99
C ARG A 64 5.62 -2.84 14.87
N PHE A 65 6.74 -3.35 14.39
CA PHE A 65 7.63 -4.25 15.12
C PHE A 65 9.04 -3.66 15.19
N GLN A 66 9.77 -4.00 16.24
CA GLN A 66 11.20 -3.68 16.34
C GLN A 66 12.01 -4.95 16.12
N TRP A 67 13.08 -4.84 15.34
CA TRP A 67 14.03 -5.91 15.08
C TRP A 67 15.44 -5.42 15.41
N ALA A 68 16.28 -6.28 15.98
CA ALA A 68 17.69 -5.97 16.22
C ALA A 68 18.60 -7.13 15.79
N GLN A 69 19.77 -6.78 15.27
CA GLN A 69 20.77 -7.76 14.85
C GLN A 69 21.16 -8.68 16.02
N GLY A 70 21.16 -9.99 15.78
CA GLY A 70 21.46 -11.01 16.79
C GLY A 70 20.36 -11.28 17.82
N LYS A 71 19.32 -10.43 17.92
CA LYS A 71 18.17 -10.61 18.82
C LYS A 71 16.87 -10.97 18.11
N GLY A 72 16.74 -10.66 16.82
CA GLY A 72 15.51 -10.90 16.07
C GLY A 72 14.42 -9.88 16.40
N PHE A 73 13.16 -10.29 16.29
CA PHE A 73 12.01 -9.44 16.62
C PHE A 73 11.85 -9.28 18.15
N LEU A 74 11.80 -8.04 18.59
CA LEU A 74 11.60 -7.68 19.99
C LEU A 74 10.09 -7.69 20.29
N LEU A 75 9.56 -8.84 20.70
CA LEU A 75 8.11 -9.08 20.88
C LEU A 75 7.45 -8.35 22.07
N GLY A 76 8.19 -7.52 22.81
CA GLY A 76 7.79 -7.13 24.15
C GLY A 76 7.14 -5.76 24.34
N GLN A 77 7.36 -4.76 23.48
CA GLN A 77 7.22 -3.38 23.99
C GLN A 77 6.46 -2.32 23.18
N GLN A 78 6.03 -2.54 21.94
CA GLN A 78 5.09 -1.60 21.31
C GLN A 78 4.47 -2.17 20.05
N ARG A 79 3.44 -3.01 20.21
CA ARG A 79 2.38 -3.05 19.20
C ARG A 79 1.56 -1.79 19.40
N VAL A 80 2.02 -0.67 18.83
CA VAL A 80 1.16 0.51 18.73
C VAL A 80 0.13 0.19 17.66
N PHE A 81 -0.96 -0.42 18.08
CA PHE A 81 -2.19 -0.36 17.30
C PHE A 81 -2.63 1.10 17.35
N HIS A 82 -2.35 1.86 16.29
CA HIS A 82 -3.13 3.07 16.04
C HIS A 82 -4.50 2.62 15.52
N GLU A 83 -5.28 2.03 16.39
CA GLU A 83 -6.65 1.62 16.14
C GLU A 83 -7.54 2.43 17.09
N ASN A 84 -8.22 3.44 16.54
CA ASN A 84 -9.37 4.05 17.22
C ASN A 84 -10.55 3.06 17.14
N ARG A 85 -10.44 1.93 17.86
CA ARG A 85 -11.60 1.13 18.29
C ARG A 85 -11.15 0.04 19.26
N PRO A 86 -11.75 -0.05 20.47
CA PRO A 86 -11.58 -1.24 21.27
C PRO A 86 -12.44 -2.32 20.65
N ASN A 87 -11.90 -3.51 20.38
CA ASN A 87 -12.64 -4.75 20.57
C ASN A 87 -11.71 -5.95 20.66
N ASN A 88 -11.68 -6.52 21.86
CA ASN A 88 -11.22 -7.87 22.16
C ASN A 88 -11.74 -8.87 21.13
N THR A 89 -10.85 -9.47 20.36
CA THR A 89 -10.93 -10.91 20.04
C THR A 89 -9.53 -11.44 19.77
N VAL A 90 -8.96 -12.05 20.81
CA VAL A 90 -7.88 -13.02 20.70
C VAL A 90 -8.43 -14.24 19.97
N ILE A 91 -8.36 -14.30 18.65
CA ILE A 91 -8.44 -15.56 17.90
C ILE A 91 -7.43 -15.51 16.76
N GLN A 92 -6.48 -16.44 16.84
CA GLN A 92 -5.47 -16.82 15.86
C GLN A 92 -5.92 -16.61 14.40
N LYS A 93 -5.21 -15.77 13.64
CA LYS A 93 -5.30 -15.73 12.18
C LYS A 93 -3.92 -15.53 11.57
N GLY A 94 -3.12 -16.59 11.63
CA GLY A 94 -1.94 -16.81 10.77
C GLY A 94 -2.27 -17.60 9.50
N VAL A 95 -3.56 -17.68 9.13
CA VAL A 95 -4.00 -18.24 7.85
C VAL A 95 -4.92 -17.19 7.25
N LEU A 96 -4.47 -16.58 6.15
CA LEU A 96 -5.37 -15.91 5.24
C LEU A 96 -6.40 -16.96 4.82
N VAL A 97 -7.57 -16.92 5.45
CA VAL A 97 -8.72 -17.64 4.92
C VAL A 97 -8.91 -17.06 3.54
N ASP A 98 -8.74 -17.89 2.51
CA ASP A 98 -9.11 -17.66 1.11
C ASP A 98 -10.63 -17.44 1.01
N LYS A 99 -11.16 -16.46 1.75
CA LYS A 99 -12.47 -15.91 1.48
C LYS A 99 -12.24 -14.93 0.33
N PRO A 100 -12.64 -15.26 -0.92
CA PRO A 100 -12.73 -14.27 -1.96
C PRO A 100 -13.66 -13.19 -1.42
N TRP A 101 -13.09 -12.07 -1.03
CA TRP A 101 -13.81 -10.93 -0.50
C TRP A 101 -14.65 -10.39 -1.65
N LYS A 102 -15.98 -10.44 -1.52
CA LYS A 102 -16.91 -9.90 -2.50
C LYS A 102 -17.03 -8.40 -2.26
N LEU A 103 -16.09 -7.61 -2.80
CA LEU A 103 -16.30 -6.16 -2.85
C LEU A 103 -17.35 -5.86 -3.91
N ARG A 104 -18.51 -5.37 -3.46
CA ARG A 104 -19.59 -4.86 -4.32
C ARG A 104 -19.46 -3.36 -4.45
N LEU A 105 -19.14 -2.87 -5.65
CA LEU A 105 -18.96 -1.44 -5.93
C LEU A 105 -20.26 -0.79 -6.40
N ASN A 106 -20.56 0.39 -5.90
CA ASN A 106 -21.68 1.21 -6.39
C ASN A 106 -21.14 2.21 -7.40
N VAL A 107 -21.48 2.02 -8.68
CA VAL A 107 -21.04 2.86 -9.78
C VAL A 107 -22.12 3.89 -10.07
N VAL A 108 -21.83 5.16 -9.77
CA VAL A 108 -22.71 6.29 -10.09
C VAL A 108 -22.39 6.79 -11.48
N THR A 109 -23.41 6.94 -12.33
CA THR A 109 -23.26 7.35 -13.73
C THR A 109 -24.39 8.26 -14.20
N VAL A 110 -24.28 8.82 -15.40
CA VAL A 110 -25.29 9.69 -16.03
C VAL A 110 -25.65 9.12 -17.40
N LEU A 111 -26.91 9.25 -17.81
CA LEU A 111 -27.38 8.79 -19.12
C LEU A 111 -26.92 9.75 -20.23
N VAL A 112 -25.91 9.33 -20.99
CA VAL A 112 -25.36 10.09 -22.11
C VAL A 112 -25.11 9.16 -23.29
N LYS A 113 -25.76 9.42 -24.43
CA LYS A 113 -25.53 8.64 -25.66
C LYS A 113 -24.16 8.99 -26.27
N PRO A 114 -23.35 8.03 -26.76
CA PRO A 114 -23.56 6.57 -26.80
C PRO A 114 -22.90 5.81 -25.62
N PHE A 115 -22.49 6.51 -24.56
CA PHE A 115 -21.68 5.96 -23.48
C PHE A 115 -22.48 5.14 -22.46
N VAL A 116 -23.64 5.66 -22.02
CA VAL A 116 -24.55 5.00 -21.09
C VAL A 116 -25.99 5.33 -21.46
N MET A 117 -26.79 4.31 -21.72
CA MET A 117 -28.15 4.41 -22.21
C MET A 117 -29.03 3.36 -21.53
N LEU A 118 -30.31 3.64 -21.41
CA LEU A 118 -31.28 2.60 -21.06
C LEU A 118 -31.40 1.62 -22.23
N ARG A 119 -31.28 0.33 -21.92
CA ARG A 119 -31.43 -0.74 -22.89
C ARG A 119 -32.86 -0.77 -23.40
N ARG A 120 -33.01 -0.78 -24.72
CA ARG A 120 -34.32 -0.87 -25.38
C ARG A 120 -34.83 -2.31 -25.29
N SER A 121 -36.08 -2.48 -24.85
CA SER A 121 -36.80 -3.76 -24.89
C SER A 121 -37.86 -3.71 -25.98
N ASN A 122 -38.02 -4.78 -26.76
CA ASN A 122 -39.11 -4.89 -27.73
C ASN A 122 -40.40 -5.34 -27.03
N PRO A 123 -41.58 -5.07 -27.61
CA PRO A 123 -42.84 -5.59 -27.09
C PRO A 123 -42.80 -7.12 -27.01
N GLY A 124 -42.93 -7.68 -25.80
CA GLY A 124 -42.85 -9.12 -25.54
C GLY A 124 -41.54 -9.59 -24.92
N ASP A 125 -40.49 -8.75 -24.88
CA ASP A 125 -39.24 -9.11 -24.21
C ASP A 125 -39.37 -9.05 -22.69
N PRO A 126 -38.65 -9.90 -21.95
CA PRO A 126 -38.54 -9.80 -20.50
C PRO A 126 -37.97 -8.44 -20.08
N GLN A 127 -38.57 -7.81 -19.08
CA GLN A 127 -38.07 -6.56 -18.54
C GLN A 127 -36.65 -6.74 -17.97
N HIS A 128 -35.70 -5.93 -18.43
CA HIS A 128 -34.34 -5.93 -17.91
C HIS A 128 -34.31 -5.51 -16.44
N LYS A 129 -33.49 -6.19 -15.62
CA LYS A 129 -33.38 -5.94 -14.17
C LYS A 129 -31.94 -5.61 -13.78
N GLY A 130 -31.76 -4.85 -12.72
CA GLY A 130 -30.43 -4.48 -12.21
C GLY A 130 -29.57 -3.74 -13.24
N ASN A 131 -28.33 -4.17 -13.40
CA ASN A 131 -27.35 -3.59 -14.32
C ASN A 131 -27.69 -3.82 -15.80
N ASP A 132 -28.46 -4.86 -16.13
CA ASP A 132 -28.82 -5.20 -17.52
C ASP A 132 -29.78 -4.20 -18.17
N ARG A 133 -30.30 -3.27 -17.38
CA ARG A 133 -31.09 -2.12 -17.85
C ARG A 133 -30.28 -1.09 -18.60
N PHE A 134 -28.94 -1.18 -18.55
CA PHE A 134 -28.05 -0.21 -19.16
C PHE A 134 -27.24 -0.84 -20.31
N GLU A 135 -26.98 -0.06 -21.34
CA GLU A 135 -26.12 -0.39 -22.47
C GLU A 135 -25.27 0.82 -22.90
N GLY A 136 -24.20 0.59 -23.65
CA GLY A 136 -23.29 1.64 -24.11
C GLY A 136 -21.83 1.34 -23.79
N TYR A 137 -20.93 2.18 -24.32
CA TYR A 137 -19.49 1.94 -24.26
C TYR A 137 -18.96 1.76 -22.82
N CYS A 138 -19.40 2.60 -21.87
CA CYS A 138 -18.95 2.51 -20.48
C CYS A 138 -19.48 1.24 -19.78
N ILE A 139 -20.66 0.78 -20.18
CA ILE A 139 -21.27 -0.44 -19.64
C ILE A 139 -20.51 -1.67 -20.15
N ASP A 140 -20.11 -1.69 -21.42
CA ASP A 140 -19.32 -2.78 -21.98
C ASP A 140 -17.93 -2.86 -21.35
N LEU A 141 -17.32 -1.71 -21.03
CA LEU A 141 -16.08 -1.65 -20.26
C LEU A 141 -16.27 -2.23 -18.85
N LEU A 142 -17.32 -1.86 -18.13
CA LEU A 142 -17.61 -2.41 -16.79
C LEU A 142 -17.80 -3.92 -16.81
N LYS A 143 -18.46 -4.46 -17.84
CA LYS A 143 -18.59 -5.91 -18.04
C LYS A 143 -17.24 -6.58 -18.30
N LEU A 144 -16.37 -5.96 -19.10
CA LEU A 144 -15.03 -6.48 -19.36
C LEU A 144 -14.18 -6.50 -18.09
N LEU A 145 -14.25 -5.44 -17.28
CA LEU A 145 -13.58 -5.38 -15.98
C LEU A 145 -14.10 -6.48 -15.03
N ALA A 146 -15.42 -6.66 -14.94
CA ALA A 146 -16.01 -7.72 -14.12
C ALA A 146 -15.61 -9.13 -14.57
N LYS A 147 -15.36 -9.34 -15.86
CA LYS A 147 -14.89 -10.62 -16.40
C LYS A 147 -13.41 -10.87 -16.10
N ASN A 148 -12.57 -9.83 -16.16
CA ASN A 148 -11.11 -9.97 -16.04
C ASN A 148 -10.60 -9.85 -14.59
N ILE A 149 -11.34 -9.17 -13.72
CA ILE A 149 -10.96 -8.95 -12.32
C ILE A 149 -11.79 -9.86 -11.44
N SER A 150 -11.15 -10.90 -10.88
CA SER A 150 -11.81 -11.82 -9.96
C SER A 150 -12.34 -11.07 -8.73
N GLY A 151 -13.61 -11.28 -8.39
CA GLY A 151 -14.27 -10.64 -7.24
C GLY A 151 -14.83 -9.23 -7.49
N PHE A 152 -14.75 -8.71 -8.73
CA PHE A 152 -15.35 -7.44 -9.10
C PHE A 152 -16.86 -7.58 -9.33
N GLU A 153 -17.65 -7.34 -8.28
CA GLU A 153 -19.11 -7.22 -8.36
C GLU A 153 -19.50 -5.73 -8.31
N TYR A 154 -20.49 -5.28 -9.08
CA TYR A 154 -20.89 -3.88 -9.10
C TYR A 154 -22.41 -3.69 -9.28
N ASN A 155 -22.93 -2.53 -8.89
CA ASN A 155 -24.30 -2.06 -9.13
C ASN A 155 -24.27 -0.66 -9.74
N ILE A 156 -25.10 -0.42 -10.76
CA ILE A 156 -25.18 0.88 -11.43
C ILE A 156 -26.31 1.72 -10.84
N PHE A 157 -25.98 2.97 -10.49
CA PHE A 157 -26.92 4.01 -10.08
C PHE A 157 -26.84 5.19 -11.05
N VAL A 158 -27.98 5.66 -11.51
CA VAL A 158 -28.05 6.85 -12.38
C VAL A 158 -28.27 8.06 -11.49
N SER A 159 -27.39 9.05 -11.60
CA SER A 159 -27.59 10.38 -11.02
C SER A 159 -28.42 11.24 -11.98
N GLU A 160 -29.36 12.02 -11.44
CA GLU A 160 -30.12 12.99 -12.23
C GLU A 160 -29.16 14.10 -12.70
N GLY A 161 -29.07 14.29 -14.02
CA GLY A 161 -28.00 15.02 -14.68
C GLY A 161 -28.01 16.54 -14.48
N THR A 162 -27.59 17.00 -13.31
CA THR A 162 -27.30 18.42 -13.02
C THR A 162 -25.93 18.68 -12.40
N GLU A 163 -25.14 17.63 -12.13
CA GLU A 163 -23.92 17.77 -11.30
C GLU A 163 -22.61 17.39 -11.99
N LEU A 164 -22.62 16.99 -13.28
CA LEU A 164 -21.35 16.79 -14.01
C LEU A 164 -20.61 18.11 -14.28
N ASP A 165 -21.37 19.20 -14.43
CA ASP A 165 -20.83 20.56 -14.52
C ASP A 165 -20.30 21.06 -13.16
N ASN A 166 -20.80 20.53 -12.04
CA ASN A 166 -20.31 20.87 -10.70
C ASN A 166 -19.16 19.97 -10.24
N LEU A 167 -19.07 18.71 -10.71
CA LEU A 167 -17.96 17.81 -10.39
C LEU A 167 -16.65 18.20 -11.10
N THR A 168 -16.73 18.88 -12.25
CA THR A 168 -15.55 19.51 -12.85
C THR A 168 -15.07 20.72 -12.05
N ALA A 169 -15.96 21.42 -11.33
CA ALA A 169 -15.60 22.48 -10.39
C ALA A 169 -15.05 21.93 -9.05
N VAL A 170 -15.70 20.93 -8.47
CA VAL A 170 -15.27 20.30 -7.20
C VAL A 170 -13.98 19.49 -7.36
N GLY A 171 -13.73 18.91 -8.54
CA GLY A 171 -12.49 18.21 -8.86
C GLY A 171 -11.26 19.13 -9.02
N MET A 172 -11.46 20.44 -9.25
CA MET A 172 -10.39 21.43 -9.25
C MET A 172 -10.17 22.08 -7.87
N GLU A 173 -11.20 22.21 -7.03
CA GLU A 173 -11.03 22.77 -5.67
C GLU A 173 -10.19 21.88 -4.72
N CYS A 174 -10.11 20.56 -4.95
CA CYS A 174 -9.24 19.69 -4.14
C CYS A 174 -7.74 19.72 -4.50
N LEU A 175 -7.33 20.49 -5.51
CA LEU A 175 -5.91 20.64 -5.90
C LEU A 175 -5.28 21.97 -5.43
N ASP A 176 -6.06 22.90 -4.87
CA ASP A 176 -5.59 24.21 -4.39
C ASP A 176 -5.78 24.39 -2.86
N ILE A 177 -5.34 23.42 -2.07
CA ILE A 177 -5.07 23.66 -0.64
C ILE A 177 -3.66 23.16 -0.31
N SER A 178 -2.71 24.08 -0.51
CA SER A 178 -1.41 24.14 0.18
C SER A 178 -1.57 24.42 1.67
#